data_AF-A0A242KW12-F1
#
_entry.id   AF-A0A242KW12-F1
#
_cell.length_a   1.000
_cell.length_b   1.000
_cell.length_c   1.000
_cell.angle_alpha   90.00
_cell.angle_beta   90.00
_cell.angle_gamma   90.00
#
_symmetry.space_group_name_H-M   'P 1'
#
loop_
_entity.id
_entity.type
_entity.pdbx_description
1 polymer ?
#
loop_
_entity_poly.entity_id
_entity_poly.type
_entity_poly.pdbx_seq_one_letter_code
_entity_poly.pdbx_strand_id
1 'polypeptide(L)'
;MHILFDHLVMADKTKRWLVLLATLEEEEHVIAHTLVEQTGFGRRTIIEDIKEIKDYFGERIHLIGDEKGYHFSFLNPKGYYKEKQALLDKEKLFLLVDQLAAGKCLDNQQWVAHLDVSSTSFQRMKRQLQTLLTNYYGIKIESKTNQLWGEEAGIRQFLYDFYFTLPLYPRFLSEHIQDLYQEKVVIREGPWHLDQTLFNQWLRIAKQRVDQGHCLHEKVAYKQVQTTLTQALDQQVSVALPGSEKAALFLLSLDERQFLNPMTQQVFIHTFSPVSEYELPMRETEGLTYGFFETLLFLMEAFFQLPTLEAPAQVPYASREKPSPLDVLMKRFLAEKKKYSQTIYVSYQLVGPRALTRWIKQEVETILKKSGLQAVEAAQMNPLGLVRYVQIVNQPQGRNARATIELPYVPSKEKIAEVLSVFSESR
;
A
#
# COMPACT_ATOMS: atom_id res chain seq x y z
N MET A 1 -2.23 7.43 10.70
CA MET A 1 -3.07 8.58 10.29
C MET A 1 -2.72 8.95 8.85
N HIS A 2 -3.70 9.17 7.98
CA HIS A 2 -3.47 9.38 6.55
C HIS A 2 -3.44 10.89 6.24
N ILE A 3 -2.25 11.46 6.05
CA ILE A 3 -2.03 12.92 5.97
C ILE A 3 -3.01 13.61 5.00
N LEU A 4 -3.21 13.06 3.79
CA LEU A 4 -4.16 13.63 2.82
C LEU A 4 -5.59 13.66 3.36
N PHE A 5 -6.06 12.57 3.98
CA PHE A 5 -7.41 12.48 4.52
C PHE A 5 -7.65 13.55 5.59
N ASP A 6 -6.69 13.73 6.50
CA ASP A 6 -6.78 14.72 7.57
C ASP A 6 -6.86 16.15 7.03
N HIS A 7 -6.21 16.42 5.90
CA HIS A 7 -6.29 17.72 5.23
C HIS A 7 -7.54 17.90 4.37
N LEU A 8 -8.29 16.84 4.06
CA LEU A 8 -9.55 16.95 3.32
C LEU A 8 -10.76 17.21 4.23
N VAL A 9 -10.68 16.79 5.50
CA VAL A 9 -11.72 17.05 6.50
C VAL A 9 -11.51 18.46 7.08
N MET A 10 -12.44 19.38 6.90
CA MET A 10 -12.31 20.76 7.39
C MET A 10 -12.87 20.93 8.80
N ALA A 11 -13.92 20.20 9.17
CA ALA A 11 -14.55 20.38 10.47
C ALA A 11 -13.73 19.72 11.59
N ASP A 12 -13.26 20.52 12.55
CA ASP A 12 -12.45 20.04 13.68
C ASP A 12 -13.16 18.94 14.48
N LYS A 13 -14.48 19.08 14.69
CA LYS A 13 -15.28 18.06 15.37
C LYS A 13 -15.26 16.73 14.61
N THR A 14 -15.50 16.76 13.30
CA THR A 14 -15.47 15.57 12.45
C THR A 14 -14.10 14.92 12.45
N LYS A 15 -13.03 15.71 12.35
CA LYS A 15 -11.64 15.23 12.49
C LYS A 15 -11.43 14.49 13.80
N ARG A 16 -11.77 15.13 14.93
CA ARG A 16 -11.61 14.51 16.26
C ARG A 16 -12.38 13.21 16.36
N TRP A 17 -13.63 13.18 15.89
CA TRP A 17 -14.45 11.97 15.90
C TRP A 17 -13.83 10.85 15.09
N LEU A 18 -13.36 11.13 13.87
CA LEU A 18 -12.73 10.12 13.00
C LEU A 18 -11.44 9.57 13.61
N VAL A 19 -10.63 10.42 14.28
CA VAL A 19 -9.44 9.99 15.02
C VAL A 19 -9.81 9.09 16.19
N LEU A 20 -10.78 9.50 17.02
CA LEU A 20 -11.26 8.70 18.15
C LEU A 20 -11.81 7.35 17.69
N LEU A 21 -12.65 7.34 16.65
CA LEU A 21 -13.21 6.11 16.09
C LEU A 21 -12.13 5.19 15.55
N ALA A 22 -11.12 5.72 14.84
CA ALA A 22 -10.02 4.90 14.32
C ALA A 22 -9.23 4.22 15.45
N THR A 23 -8.98 4.93 16.56
CA THR A 23 -8.32 4.34 17.74
C THR A 23 -9.18 3.27 18.41
N LEU A 24 -10.48 3.54 18.58
CA LEU A 24 -11.40 2.60 19.22
C LEU A 24 -11.65 1.34 18.38
N GLU A 25 -11.69 1.48 17.05
CA GLU A 25 -11.83 0.37 16.09
C GLU A 25 -10.63 -0.56 16.12
N GLU A 26 -9.41 -0.03 16.26
CA GLU A 26 -8.17 -0.80 16.25
C GLU A 26 -7.92 -1.50 17.60
N GLU A 27 -8.09 -0.78 18.70
CA GLU A 27 -7.70 -1.28 20.02
C GLU A 27 -8.81 -2.08 20.71
N GLU A 28 -10.09 -1.83 20.36
CA GLU A 28 -11.34 -2.35 20.97
C GLU A 28 -11.52 -2.08 22.48
N HIS A 29 -10.44 -2.05 23.24
CA HIS A 29 -10.35 -1.79 24.68
C HIS A 29 -9.24 -0.78 24.93
N VAL A 30 -9.61 0.45 25.31
CA VAL A 30 -8.63 1.52 25.49
C VAL A 30 -8.81 2.16 26.87
N ILE A 31 -7.70 2.36 27.57
CA ILE A 31 -7.69 3.11 28.83
C ILE A 31 -7.75 4.61 28.49
N ALA A 32 -8.50 5.40 29.27
CA ALA A 32 -8.73 6.81 28.96
C ALA A 32 -7.43 7.63 28.87
N HIS A 33 -6.41 7.28 29.66
CA HIS A 33 -5.08 7.90 29.59
C HIS A 33 -4.40 7.66 28.23
N THR A 34 -4.40 6.41 27.77
CA THR A 34 -3.84 6.02 26.46
C THR A 34 -4.55 6.76 25.33
N LEU A 35 -5.87 6.94 25.42
CA LEU A 35 -6.63 7.69 24.43
C LEU A 35 -6.23 9.17 24.38
N VAL A 36 -5.97 9.80 25.54
CA VAL A 36 -5.44 11.17 25.61
C VAL A 36 -4.07 11.26 24.96
N GLU A 37 -3.17 10.33 25.27
CA GLU A 37 -1.82 10.30 24.71
C GLU A 37 -1.80 10.07 23.20
N GLN A 38 -2.60 9.11 22.70
CA GLN A 38 -2.64 8.75 21.28
C GLN A 38 -3.33 9.81 20.42
N THR A 39 -4.33 10.52 20.95
CA THR A 39 -5.11 11.49 20.17
C THR A 39 -4.68 12.94 20.40
N GLY A 40 -4.01 13.24 21.51
CA GLY A 40 -3.63 14.60 21.93
C GLY A 40 -4.81 15.46 22.38
N PHE A 41 -6.03 14.91 22.48
CA PHE A 41 -7.21 15.66 22.92
C PHE A 41 -7.33 15.69 24.45
N GLY A 42 -7.85 16.80 24.98
CA GLY A 42 -8.10 16.94 26.41
C GLY A 42 -9.14 15.94 26.90
N ARG A 43 -8.94 15.41 28.11
CA ARG A 43 -9.82 14.39 28.72
C ARG A 43 -11.31 14.78 28.71
N ARG A 44 -11.61 16.05 29.02
CA ARG A 44 -13.00 16.56 28.98
C ARG A 44 -13.60 16.51 27.58
N THR A 45 -12.83 16.92 26.57
CA THR A 45 -13.25 16.87 25.15
C THR A 45 -13.50 15.44 24.71
N ILE A 46 -12.66 14.49 25.11
CA ILE A 46 -12.85 13.07 24.81
C ILE A 46 -14.16 12.56 25.43
N ILE A 47 -14.44 12.86 26.70
CA ILE A 47 -15.69 12.42 27.35
C ILE A 47 -16.92 13.00 26.64
N GLU A 48 -16.90 14.28 26.28
CA GLU A 48 -17.97 14.95 25.55
C GLU A 48 -18.15 14.35 24.15
N ASP A 49 -17.07 14.20 23.38
CA ASP A 49 -17.11 13.62 22.03
C ASP A 49 -17.55 12.13 22.05
N ILE A 50 -17.10 11.32 23.01
CA ILE A 50 -17.51 9.90 23.15
C ILE A 50 -19.00 9.77 23.43
N LYS A 51 -19.56 10.64 24.29
CA LYS A 51 -20.99 10.66 24.55
C LYS A 51 -21.77 10.96 23.28
N GLU A 52 -21.36 11.98 22.54
CA GLU A 52 -22.03 12.36 21.30
C GLU A 52 -21.86 11.32 20.18
N ILE A 53 -20.69 10.67 20.10
CA ILE A 53 -20.44 9.53 19.19
C ILE A 53 -21.41 8.40 19.50
N LYS A 54 -21.55 8.03 20.78
CA LYS A 54 -22.49 6.98 21.21
C LYS A 54 -23.92 7.32 20.81
N ASP A 55 -24.34 8.57 21.03
CA ASP A 55 -25.67 9.04 20.68
C ASP A 55 -25.89 9.04 19.15
N TYR A 56 -24.89 9.46 18.37
CA TYR A 56 -24.96 9.51 16.91
C TYR A 56 -25.08 8.13 16.26
N PHE A 57 -24.23 7.18 16.67
CA PHE A 57 -24.25 5.84 16.09
C PHE A 57 -25.37 4.96 16.65
N GLY A 58 -25.80 5.21 17.90
CA GLY A 58 -26.89 4.49 18.55
C GLY A 58 -26.68 2.97 18.54
N GLU A 59 -27.72 2.23 18.17
CA GLU A 59 -27.72 0.76 18.13
C GLU A 59 -26.81 0.13 17.05
N ARG A 60 -25.99 0.93 16.36
CA ARG A 60 -25.01 0.43 15.38
C ARG A 60 -23.72 -0.06 16.05
N ILE A 61 -23.40 0.50 17.22
CA ILE A 61 -22.20 0.16 17.99
C ILE A 61 -22.57 -0.07 19.45
N HIS A 62 -21.73 -0.82 20.14
CA HIS A 62 -21.75 -0.90 21.58
C HIS A 62 -20.52 -0.18 22.11
N LEU A 63 -20.71 1.04 22.61
CA LEU A 63 -19.67 1.85 23.24
C LEU A 63 -20.00 2.04 24.72
N ILE A 64 -19.26 1.32 25.55
CA ILE A 64 -19.39 1.34 27.01
C ILE A 64 -18.06 1.73 27.63
N GLY A 65 -18.10 2.44 28.75
CA GLY A 65 -16.90 2.92 29.39
C GLY A 65 -17.12 4.23 30.10
N ASP A 66 -16.09 4.61 30.85
CA ASP A 66 -16.05 5.82 31.64
C ASP A 66 -14.62 6.37 31.69
N GLU A 67 -14.38 7.19 32.71
CA GLU A 67 -13.09 7.77 33.04
C GLU A 67 -11.91 6.79 33.17
N LYS A 68 -12.16 5.48 33.33
CA LYS A 68 -11.14 4.43 33.44
C LYS A 68 -10.81 3.79 32.10
N GLY A 69 -11.70 3.86 31.12
CA GLY A 69 -11.50 3.27 29.81
C GLY A 69 -12.79 2.99 29.06
N TYR A 70 -12.65 2.69 27.78
CA TYR A 70 -13.73 2.44 26.84
C TYR A 70 -13.57 1.08 26.18
N HIS A 71 -14.71 0.42 25.95
CA HIS A 71 -14.83 -0.75 25.11
C HIS A 71 -15.75 -0.44 23.93
N PHE A 72 -15.28 -0.77 22.74
CA PHE A 72 -15.98 -0.62 21.47
C PHE A 72 -16.23 -1.99 20.85
N SER A 73 -17.45 -2.22 20.38
CA SER A 73 -17.77 -3.36 19.50
C SER A 73 -18.90 -3.02 18.53
N PHE A 74 -18.96 -3.77 17.42
CA PHE A 74 -19.99 -3.57 16.41
C PHE A 74 -21.29 -4.32 16.75
N LEU A 75 -22.43 -3.66 16.54
CA LEU A 75 -23.76 -4.29 16.53
C LEU A 75 -24.31 -4.40 15.11
N ASN A 76 -24.09 -3.37 14.28
CA ASN A 76 -24.42 -3.35 12.86
C ASN A 76 -23.29 -2.70 12.06
N PRO A 77 -22.27 -3.46 11.62
CA PRO A 77 -21.12 -2.93 10.88
C PRO A 77 -21.52 -2.16 9.62
N LYS A 78 -22.46 -2.69 8.82
CA LYS A 78 -22.88 -2.03 7.57
C LYS A 78 -23.56 -0.69 7.83
N GLY A 79 -24.45 -0.64 8.83
CA GLY A 79 -25.09 0.59 9.28
C GLY A 79 -24.08 1.60 9.85
N TYR A 80 -23.12 1.12 10.64
CA TYR A 80 -22.05 1.92 11.20
C TYR A 80 -21.22 2.63 10.12
N TYR A 81 -20.69 1.88 9.15
CA TYR A 81 -19.88 2.47 8.08
C TYR A 81 -20.66 3.47 7.22
N LYS A 82 -21.96 3.23 6.98
CA LYS A 82 -22.83 4.18 6.27
C LYS A 82 -22.97 5.51 7.03
N GLU A 83 -23.13 5.48 8.36
CA GLU A 83 -23.18 6.70 9.17
C GLU A 83 -21.81 7.36 9.34
N LYS A 84 -20.73 6.56 9.40
CA LYS A 84 -19.35 7.06 9.45
C LYS A 84 -19.03 7.83 8.16
N GLN A 85 -19.44 7.32 7.00
CA GLN A 85 -19.36 8.07 5.73
C GLN A 85 -20.19 9.35 5.74
N ALA A 86 -21.39 9.32 6.36
CA ALA A 86 -22.27 10.50 6.43
C ALA A 86 -21.66 11.68 7.22
N LEU A 87 -20.70 11.41 8.12
CA LEU A 87 -19.93 12.47 8.79
C LEU A 87 -19.17 13.37 7.79
N LEU A 88 -18.84 12.85 6.61
CA LEU A 88 -18.10 13.55 5.55
C LEU A 88 -19.01 14.27 4.55
N ASP A 89 -20.33 14.12 4.59
CA ASP A 89 -21.22 14.65 3.53
C ASP A 89 -21.20 16.19 3.43
N LYS A 90 -20.83 16.87 4.51
CA LYS A 90 -20.66 18.33 4.54
C LYS A 90 -19.26 18.78 4.11
N GLU A 91 -18.31 17.87 3.94
CA GLU A 91 -16.93 18.16 3.57
C GLU A 91 -16.80 18.39 2.05
N LYS A 92 -17.13 19.61 1.61
CA LYS A 92 -17.14 20.01 0.19
C LYS A 92 -15.77 19.96 -0.48
N LEU A 93 -14.68 19.86 0.29
CA LEU A 93 -13.34 19.77 -0.26
C LEU A 93 -13.10 18.45 -1.03
N PHE A 94 -13.75 17.35 -0.64
CA PHE A 94 -13.73 16.09 -1.42
C PHE A 94 -14.36 16.29 -2.81
N LEU A 95 -15.50 16.98 -2.87
CA LEU A 95 -16.16 17.30 -4.13
C LEU A 95 -15.30 18.22 -5.00
N LEU A 96 -14.66 19.23 -4.39
CA LEU A 96 -13.74 20.10 -5.13
C LEU A 96 -12.61 19.28 -5.76
N VAL A 97 -11.93 18.43 -5.01
CA VAL A 97 -10.82 17.59 -5.52
C VAL A 97 -11.29 16.67 -6.65
N ASP A 98 -12.41 15.98 -6.48
CA ASP A 98 -12.97 15.09 -7.50
C ASP A 98 -13.28 15.84 -8.81
N GLN A 99 -13.87 17.03 -8.71
CA GLN A 99 -14.20 17.83 -9.89
C GLN A 99 -12.95 18.45 -10.55
N LEU A 100 -11.92 18.78 -9.77
CA LEU A 100 -10.61 19.17 -10.31
C LEU A 100 -9.94 18.03 -11.06
N ALA A 101 -10.00 16.81 -10.53
CA ALA A 101 -9.50 15.61 -11.19
C ALA A 101 -10.22 15.36 -12.53
N ALA A 102 -11.54 15.63 -12.58
CA ALA A 102 -12.34 15.56 -13.80
C ALA A 102 -12.01 16.67 -14.84
N GLY A 103 -11.06 17.57 -14.53
CA GLY A 103 -10.61 18.63 -15.46
C GLY A 103 -11.51 19.85 -15.47
N LYS A 104 -12.44 19.99 -14.52
CA LYS A 104 -13.40 21.09 -14.48
C LYS A 104 -12.69 22.44 -14.32
N CYS A 105 -12.92 23.34 -15.27
CA CYS A 105 -12.32 24.67 -15.33
C CYS A 105 -13.38 25.71 -14.94
N LEU A 106 -13.26 26.28 -13.74
CA LEU A 106 -14.19 27.29 -13.22
C LEU A 106 -13.43 28.37 -12.45
N ASP A 107 -13.89 29.60 -12.51
CA ASP A 107 -13.39 30.68 -11.65
C ASP A 107 -13.90 30.54 -10.21
N ASN A 108 -13.41 31.40 -9.31
CA ASN A 108 -13.77 31.34 -7.89
C ASN A 108 -15.28 31.56 -7.63
N GLN A 109 -15.96 32.42 -8.40
CA GLN A 109 -17.39 32.69 -8.21
C GLN A 109 -18.22 31.50 -8.66
N GLN A 110 -17.84 30.88 -9.77
CA GLN A 110 -18.46 29.67 -10.29
C GLN A 110 -18.26 28.49 -9.32
N TRP A 111 -17.09 28.34 -8.70
CA TRP A 111 -16.88 27.31 -7.66
C TRP A 111 -17.71 27.52 -6.41
N VAL A 112 -17.84 28.77 -5.96
CA VAL A 112 -18.71 29.14 -4.82
C VAL A 112 -20.14 28.68 -5.09
N ALA A 113 -20.67 28.96 -6.29
CA ALA A 113 -21.99 28.51 -6.69
C ALA A 113 -22.07 26.98 -6.84
N HIS A 114 -21.05 26.35 -7.43
CA HIS A 114 -21.06 24.91 -7.70
C HIS A 114 -20.98 24.05 -6.43
N LEU A 115 -20.20 24.48 -5.43
CA LEU A 115 -20.04 23.77 -4.16
C LEU A 115 -21.12 24.11 -3.14
N ASP A 116 -21.96 25.12 -3.42
CA ASP A 116 -22.96 25.69 -2.51
C ASP A 116 -22.33 26.12 -1.17
N VAL A 117 -21.34 27.01 -1.26
CA VAL A 117 -20.60 27.54 -0.10
C VAL A 117 -20.47 29.06 -0.18
N SER A 118 -20.15 29.72 0.94
CA SER A 118 -19.78 31.14 0.90
C SER A 118 -18.40 31.37 0.30
N SER A 119 -18.16 32.58 -0.25
CA SER A 119 -16.84 32.98 -0.76
C SER A 119 -15.72 32.82 0.27
N THR A 120 -15.99 33.14 1.55
CA THR A 120 -15.02 32.99 2.63
C THR A 120 -14.67 31.52 2.90
N SER A 121 -15.68 30.64 2.93
CA SER A 121 -15.48 29.20 3.06
C SER A 121 -14.69 28.62 1.88
N PHE A 122 -15.01 29.04 0.65
CA PHE A 122 -14.26 28.61 -0.53
C PHE A 122 -12.80 29.04 -0.48
N GLN A 123 -12.51 30.30 -0.15
CA GLN A 123 -11.12 30.78 -0.06
C GLN A 123 -10.32 30.01 0.99
N ARG A 124 -10.94 29.67 2.13
CA ARG A 124 -10.31 28.83 3.16
C ARG A 124 -10.01 27.42 2.64
N MET A 125 -10.97 26.77 1.97
CA MET A 125 -10.78 25.44 1.36
C MET A 125 -9.68 25.48 0.31
N LYS A 126 -9.70 26.46 -0.60
CA LYS A 126 -8.70 26.65 -1.65
C LYS A 126 -7.31 26.84 -1.07
N ARG A 127 -7.16 27.67 -0.03
CA ARG A 127 -5.87 27.89 0.65
C ARG A 127 -5.34 26.61 1.28
N GLN A 128 -6.19 25.85 1.97
CA GLN A 128 -5.80 24.58 2.59
C GLN A 128 -5.37 23.56 1.54
N LEU A 129 -6.13 23.42 0.45
CA LEU A 129 -5.77 22.53 -0.66
C LEU A 129 -4.46 22.97 -1.32
N GLN A 130 -4.29 24.27 -1.58
CA GLN A 130 -3.06 24.83 -2.13
C GLN A 130 -1.84 24.50 -1.25
N THR A 131 -1.95 24.64 0.07
CA THR A 131 -0.87 24.29 1.01
C THR A 131 -0.54 22.81 0.96
N LEU A 132 -1.55 21.94 0.96
CA LEU A 132 -1.33 20.50 0.83
C LEU A 132 -0.64 20.14 -0.49
N LEU A 133 -1.15 20.67 -1.60
CA LEU A 133 -0.66 20.35 -2.93
C LEU A 133 0.81 20.75 -3.11
N THR A 134 1.17 21.94 -2.65
CA THR A 134 2.55 22.44 -2.75
C THR A 134 3.49 21.67 -1.83
N ASN A 135 3.10 21.41 -0.59
CA ASN A 135 4.01 20.83 0.40
C ASN A 135 4.27 19.33 0.20
N TYR A 136 3.28 18.58 -0.31
CA TYR A 136 3.36 17.12 -0.38
C TYR A 136 3.49 16.58 -1.81
N TYR A 137 3.03 17.32 -2.81
CA TYR A 137 2.96 16.84 -4.19
C TYR A 137 3.73 17.72 -5.18
N GLY A 138 4.25 18.88 -4.76
CA GLY A 138 4.96 19.81 -5.66
C GLY A 138 4.06 20.43 -6.73
N ILE A 139 2.73 20.40 -6.55
CA ILE A 139 1.75 20.95 -7.50
C ILE A 139 1.02 22.16 -6.91
N LYS A 140 0.26 22.87 -7.73
CA LYS A 140 -0.51 24.07 -7.34
C LYS A 140 -1.85 24.15 -8.05
N ILE A 141 -2.71 25.03 -7.54
CA ILE A 141 -3.97 25.41 -8.18
C ILE A 141 -3.69 26.68 -8.99
N GLU A 142 -4.00 26.68 -10.28
CA GLU A 142 -3.88 27.87 -11.10
C GLU A 142 -4.86 28.96 -10.62
N SER A 143 -4.39 30.21 -10.52
CA SER A 143 -5.15 31.31 -9.92
C SER A 143 -6.44 31.67 -10.67
N LYS A 144 -6.45 31.52 -12.01
CA LYS A 144 -7.58 31.92 -12.87
C LYS A 144 -8.59 30.80 -13.08
N THR A 145 -8.13 29.61 -13.48
CA THR A 145 -8.97 28.48 -13.90
C THR A 145 -9.27 27.49 -12.77
N ASN A 146 -8.55 27.62 -11.66
CA ASN A 146 -8.51 26.66 -10.56
C ASN A 146 -8.07 25.24 -10.96
N GLN A 147 -7.44 25.04 -12.12
CA GLN A 147 -6.95 23.72 -12.51
C GLN A 147 -5.68 23.31 -11.74
N LEU A 148 -5.45 22.00 -11.65
CA LEU A 148 -4.20 21.44 -11.11
C LEU A 148 -3.06 21.73 -12.09
N TRP A 149 -1.97 22.28 -11.58
CA TRP A 149 -0.79 22.66 -12.36
C TRP A 149 0.49 22.20 -11.67
N GLY A 150 1.40 21.60 -12.43
CA GLY A 150 2.69 21.11 -11.94
C GLY A 150 3.19 19.96 -12.81
N GLU A 151 4.19 19.22 -12.30
CA GLU A 151 4.63 17.98 -12.93
C GLU A 151 3.50 16.94 -12.91
N GLU A 152 3.25 16.31 -14.05
CA GLU A 152 2.12 15.38 -14.23
C GLU A 152 2.23 14.18 -13.29
N ALA A 153 3.44 13.69 -13.00
CA ALA A 153 3.64 12.62 -12.01
C ALA A 153 3.17 13.03 -10.60
N GLY A 154 3.40 14.28 -10.20
CA GLY A 154 2.90 14.82 -8.92
C GLY A 154 1.37 14.91 -8.87
N ILE A 155 0.75 15.33 -9.98
CA ILE A 155 -0.72 15.33 -10.12
C ILE A 155 -1.25 13.89 -9.98
N ARG A 156 -0.66 12.94 -10.70
CA ARG A 156 -1.11 11.54 -10.67
C ARG A 156 -0.91 10.88 -9.32
N GLN A 157 0.18 11.17 -8.61
CA GLN A 157 0.37 10.70 -7.23
C GLN A 157 -0.72 11.24 -6.30
N PHE A 158 -1.04 12.54 -6.40
CA PHE A 158 -2.13 13.14 -5.64
C PHE A 158 -3.48 12.45 -5.93
N LEU A 159 -3.78 12.20 -7.20
CA LEU A 159 -5.01 11.50 -7.59
C LEU A 159 -5.04 10.05 -7.12
N TYR A 160 -3.90 9.35 -7.16
CA TYR A 160 -3.78 7.98 -6.66
C TYR A 160 -4.05 7.92 -5.16
N ASP A 161 -3.41 8.80 -4.40
CA ASP A 161 -3.64 8.89 -2.96
C ASP A 161 -5.09 9.27 -2.65
N PHE A 162 -5.68 10.16 -3.45
CA PHE A 162 -7.06 10.59 -3.27
C PHE A 162 -8.07 9.50 -3.58
N TYR A 163 -7.88 8.66 -4.61
CA TYR A 163 -8.88 7.68 -5.05
C TYR A 163 -8.66 6.26 -4.53
N PHE A 164 -7.43 5.89 -4.18
CA PHE A 164 -7.09 4.50 -3.91
C PHE A 164 -6.48 4.24 -2.53
N THR A 165 -6.07 5.28 -1.79
CA THR A 165 -5.44 5.11 -0.47
C THR A 165 -6.24 5.71 0.69
N LEU A 166 -7.22 6.58 0.44
CA LEU A 166 -8.03 7.14 1.51
C LEU A 166 -8.84 6.06 2.24
N PRO A 167 -8.95 6.15 3.57
CA PRO A 167 -9.67 5.14 4.36
C PRO A 167 -11.19 5.26 4.24
N LEU A 168 -11.71 6.41 3.82
CA LEU A 168 -13.14 6.71 3.79
C LEU A 168 -13.46 7.82 2.80
N TYR A 169 -14.65 7.75 2.20
CA TYR A 169 -15.19 8.77 1.30
C TYR A 169 -16.58 9.22 1.75
N PRO A 170 -16.98 10.46 1.43
CA PRO A 170 -18.36 10.90 1.60
C PRO A 170 -19.32 10.09 0.71
N ARG A 171 -20.59 10.03 1.09
CA ARG A 171 -21.58 9.19 0.39
C ARG A 171 -21.79 9.62 -1.05
N PHE A 172 -21.73 10.92 -1.33
CA PHE A 172 -21.91 11.47 -2.67
C PHE A 172 -20.82 11.07 -3.68
N LEU A 173 -19.67 10.52 -3.23
CA LEU A 173 -18.64 9.97 -4.11
C LEU A 173 -18.69 8.44 -4.22
N SER A 174 -19.53 7.75 -3.44
CA SER A 174 -19.44 6.29 -3.30
C SER A 174 -19.63 5.54 -4.63
N GLU A 175 -20.57 5.98 -5.48
CA GLU A 175 -20.78 5.37 -6.80
C GLU A 175 -19.58 5.59 -7.71
N HIS A 176 -19.05 6.82 -7.78
CA HIS A 176 -17.87 7.13 -8.59
C HIS A 176 -16.65 6.30 -8.13
N ILE A 177 -16.40 6.22 -6.82
CA ILE A 177 -15.33 5.38 -6.28
C ILE A 177 -15.58 3.92 -6.66
N GLN A 178 -16.79 3.41 -6.54
CA GLN A 178 -17.09 2.03 -6.93
C GLN A 178 -16.80 1.77 -8.41
N ASP A 179 -17.16 2.69 -9.31
CA ASP A 179 -16.94 2.58 -10.75
C ASP A 179 -15.45 2.59 -11.13
N LEU A 180 -14.63 3.36 -10.39
CA LEU A 180 -13.18 3.36 -10.55
C LEU A 180 -12.58 1.96 -10.29
N TYR A 181 -13.14 1.20 -9.34
CA TYR A 181 -12.67 -0.15 -8.97
C TYR A 181 -13.27 -1.30 -9.81
N GLN A 182 -14.30 -1.04 -10.63
CA GLN A 182 -15.04 -2.08 -11.36
C GLN A 182 -14.34 -2.57 -12.64
N GLU A 183 -13.77 -1.68 -13.46
CA GLU A 183 -13.12 -2.10 -14.71
C GLU A 183 -11.77 -2.72 -14.41
N LYS A 184 -11.61 -3.98 -14.82
CA LYS A 184 -10.39 -4.74 -14.61
C LYS A 184 -9.91 -5.28 -15.94
N VAL A 185 -8.73 -4.83 -16.33
CA VAL A 185 -7.95 -5.46 -17.37
C VAL A 185 -7.26 -6.68 -16.76
N VAL A 186 -7.30 -7.79 -17.49
CA VAL A 186 -6.63 -9.03 -17.09
C VAL A 186 -5.21 -9.01 -17.64
N ILE A 187 -4.25 -9.17 -16.74
CA ILE A 187 -2.83 -9.28 -17.08
C ILE A 187 -2.53 -10.75 -17.33
N ARG A 188 -1.88 -11.04 -18.47
CA ARG A 188 -1.44 -12.40 -18.80
C ARG A 188 -0.15 -12.74 -18.04
N GLU A 189 0.06 -14.03 -17.80
CA GLU A 189 1.35 -14.50 -17.29
C GLU A 189 2.49 -14.09 -18.24
N GLY A 190 3.61 -13.69 -17.66
CA GLY A 190 4.77 -13.23 -18.40
C GLY A 190 6.01 -13.21 -17.53
N PRO A 191 7.12 -12.66 -18.05
CA PRO A 191 8.40 -12.67 -17.35
C PRO A 191 8.42 -11.81 -16.08
N TRP A 192 7.50 -10.85 -15.97
CA TRP A 192 7.38 -9.94 -14.83
C TRP A 192 6.05 -10.14 -14.12
N HIS A 193 6.08 -10.17 -12.78
CA HIS A 193 4.86 -10.20 -11.99
C HIS A 193 4.35 -8.77 -11.84
N LEU A 194 3.16 -8.50 -12.40
CA LEU A 194 2.48 -7.22 -12.23
C LEU A 194 1.32 -7.39 -11.26
N ASP A 195 1.22 -6.52 -10.25
CA ASP A 195 0.08 -6.48 -9.36
C ASP A 195 -1.14 -5.96 -10.15
N GLN A 196 -2.13 -6.82 -10.34
CA GLN A 196 -3.31 -6.50 -11.13
C GLN A 196 -4.14 -5.36 -10.51
N THR A 197 -4.15 -5.22 -9.19
CA THR A 197 -4.88 -4.15 -8.52
C THR A 197 -4.19 -2.82 -8.79
N LEU A 198 -2.88 -2.73 -8.52
CA LEU A 198 -2.09 -1.52 -8.78
C LEU A 198 -2.14 -1.13 -10.26
N PHE A 199 -2.01 -2.11 -11.16
CA PHE A 199 -2.11 -1.88 -12.60
C PHE A 199 -3.42 -1.22 -13.00
N ASN A 200 -4.55 -1.76 -12.54
CA ASN A 200 -5.86 -1.21 -12.90
C ASN A 200 -6.06 0.20 -12.31
N GLN A 201 -5.60 0.44 -11.08
CA GLN A 201 -5.67 1.75 -10.43
C GLN A 201 -4.86 2.81 -11.19
N TRP A 202 -3.60 2.51 -11.52
CA TRP A 202 -2.76 3.43 -12.29
C TRP A 202 -3.24 3.60 -13.73
N LEU A 203 -3.76 2.54 -14.35
CA LEU A 203 -4.34 2.61 -15.69
C LEU A 203 -5.55 3.55 -15.74
N ARG A 204 -6.41 3.54 -14.71
CA ARG A 204 -7.54 4.49 -14.60
C ARG A 204 -7.07 5.94 -14.64
N ILE A 205 -6.11 6.27 -13.80
CA ILE A 205 -5.54 7.62 -13.72
C ILE A 205 -4.86 8.00 -15.04
N ALA A 206 -4.03 7.11 -15.59
CA ALA A 206 -3.32 7.36 -16.84
C ALA A 206 -4.29 7.63 -18.00
N LYS A 207 -5.32 6.78 -18.19
CA LYS A 207 -6.35 6.99 -19.22
C LYS A 207 -7.04 8.33 -19.04
N GLN A 208 -7.56 8.62 -17.84
CA GLN A 208 -8.27 9.87 -17.57
C GLN A 208 -7.40 11.10 -17.88
N ARG A 209 -6.13 11.08 -17.49
CA ARG A 209 -5.22 12.21 -17.73
C ARG A 209 -4.84 12.34 -19.21
N VAL A 210 -4.59 11.24 -19.90
CA VAL A 210 -4.32 11.22 -21.34
C VAL A 210 -5.53 11.71 -22.14
N ASP A 211 -6.75 11.29 -21.78
CA ASP A 211 -8.00 11.74 -22.41
C ASP A 211 -8.25 13.25 -22.21
N GLN A 212 -7.73 13.82 -21.11
CA GLN A 212 -7.71 15.26 -20.84
C GLN A 212 -6.56 16.00 -21.56
N GLY A 213 -5.73 15.29 -22.32
CA GLY A 213 -4.58 15.86 -23.03
C GLY A 213 -3.30 16.02 -22.19
N HIS A 214 -3.25 15.39 -21.01
CA HIS A 214 -2.12 15.45 -20.09
C HIS A 214 -1.31 14.14 -20.09
N CYS A 215 -0.16 14.17 -20.75
CA CYS A 215 0.75 13.02 -20.86
C CYS A 215 2.04 13.24 -20.07
N LEU A 216 2.65 12.14 -19.62
CA LEU A 216 4.01 12.11 -19.10
C LEU A 216 5.01 12.47 -20.20
N HIS A 217 5.99 13.31 -19.86
CA HIS A 217 7.03 13.78 -20.79
C HIS A 217 7.87 12.63 -21.35
N GLU A 218 8.08 12.62 -22.66
CA GLU A 218 9.02 11.71 -23.30
C GLU A 218 10.47 12.21 -23.13
N LYS A 219 11.31 11.43 -22.45
CA LYS A 219 12.75 11.70 -22.37
C LYS A 219 13.48 11.03 -23.53
N VAL A 220 13.85 11.82 -24.54
CA VAL A 220 14.57 11.35 -25.75
C VAL A 220 15.85 10.59 -25.40
N ALA A 221 16.55 11.00 -24.32
CA ALA A 221 17.80 10.37 -23.86
C ALA A 221 17.64 8.88 -23.48
N TYR A 222 16.43 8.42 -23.13
CA TYR A 222 16.19 7.06 -22.63
C TYR A 222 15.22 6.26 -23.50
N LYS A 223 15.09 6.63 -24.78
CA LYS A 223 14.15 6.02 -25.73
C LYS A 223 14.33 4.50 -25.87
N GLN A 224 15.56 3.99 -25.81
CA GLN A 224 15.82 2.55 -25.88
C GLN A 224 15.23 1.82 -24.67
N VAL A 225 15.50 2.32 -23.46
CA VAL A 225 14.95 1.75 -22.21
C VAL A 225 13.43 1.84 -22.19
N GLN A 226 12.85 2.97 -22.64
CA GLN A 226 11.41 3.15 -22.79
C GLN A 226 10.80 2.07 -23.70
N THR A 227 11.48 1.77 -24.82
CA THR A 227 11.03 0.75 -25.77
C THR A 227 11.05 -0.63 -25.12
N THR A 228 12.10 -0.97 -24.36
CA THR A 228 12.18 -2.23 -23.62
C THR A 228 11.07 -2.36 -22.57
N LEU A 229 10.80 -1.31 -21.78
CA LEU A 229 9.71 -1.30 -20.79
C LEU A 229 8.34 -1.45 -21.46
N THR A 230 8.13 -0.74 -22.58
CA THR A 230 6.88 -0.81 -23.35
C THR A 230 6.65 -2.22 -23.89
N GLN A 231 7.69 -2.86 -24.44
CA GLN A 231 7.63 -4.23 -24.93
C GLN A 231 7.36 -5.23 -23.79
N ALA A 232 7.98 -5.05 -22.62
CA ALA A 232 7.72 -5.89 -21.45
C ALA A 232 6.26 -5.83 -21.02
N LEU A 233 5.64 -4.64 -21.04
CA LEU A 233 4.22 -4.50 -20.77
C LEU A 233 3.33 -5.13 -21.85
N ASP A 234 3.61 -4.83 -23.12
CA ASP A 234 2.79 -5.26 -24.26
C ASP A 234 2.78 -6.78 -24.46
N GLN A 235 3.78 -7.50 -23.91
CA GLN A 235 3.78 -8.97 -23.84
C GLN A 235 2.67 -9.52 -22.93
N GLN A 236 2.28 -8.79 -21.90
CA GLN A 236 1.36 -9.26 -20.86
C GLN A 236 -0.03 -8.61 -20.96
N VAL A 237 -0.13 -7.40 -21.50
CA VAL A 237 -1.39 -6.67 -21.59
C VAL A 237 -1.40 -5.72 -22.77
N SER A 238 -2.54 -5.60 -23.46
CA SER A 238 -2.71 -4.64 -24.55
C SER A 238 -3.47 -3.42 -24.04
N VAL A 239 -2.80 -2.27 -24.01
CA VAL A 239 -3.41 -0.97 -23.66
C VAL A 239 -3.10 0.07 -24.73
N ALA A 240 -4.12 0.87 -25.07
CA ALA A 240 -3.98 1.97 -26.01
C ALA A 240 -3.47 3.22 -25.28
N LEU A 241 -2.16 3.25 -25.01
CA LEU A 241 -1.47 4.37 -24.36
C LEU A 241 -0.16 4.70 -25.10
N PRO A 242 0.31 5.96 -25.06
CA PRO A 242 1.64 6.35 -25.53
C PRO A 242 2.78 5.56 -24.88
N GLY A 243 3.97 5.57 -25.50
CA GLY A 243 5.11 4.79 -25.01
C GLY A 243 5.60 5.22 -23.61
N SER A 244 5.64 6.52 -23.32
CA SER A 244 6.02 7.01 -21.98
C SER A 244 5.02 6.55 -20.91
N GLU A 245 3.74 6.56 -21.25
CA GLU A 245 2.65 6.10 -20.40
C GLU A 245 2.72 4.61 -20.09
N LYS A 246 3.00 3.79 -21.11
CA LYS A 246 3.20 2.34 -20.93
C LYS A 246 4.43 2.03 -20.08
N ALA A 247 5.54 2.75 -20.30
CA ALA A 247 6.74 2.57 -19.50
C ALA A 247 6.49 2.89 -18.01
N ALA A 248 5.82 4.01 -17.72
CA ALA A 248 5.45 4.37 -16.35
C ALA A 248 4.47 3.36 -15.74
N LEU A 249 3.43 2.97 -16.48
CA LEU A 249 2.43 2.01 -16.01
C LEU A 249 3.05 0.65 -15.68
N PHE A 250 4.00 0.17 -16.49
CA PHE A 250 4.75 -1.05 -16.18
C PHE A 250 5.46 -0.94 -14.83
N LEU A 251 6.25 0.12 -14.62
CA LEU A 251 7.04 0.32 -13.40
C LEU A 251 6.15 0.42 -12.15
N LEU A 252 5.07 1.21 -12.23
CA LEU A 252 4.11 1.42 -11.15
C LEU A 252 3.30 0.16 -10.78
N SER A 253 3.30 -0.84 -11.65
CA SER A 253 2.54 -2.08 -11.48
C SER A 253 3.39 -3.27 -11.06
N LEU A 254 4.71 -3.12 -10.93
CA LEU A 254 5.58 -4.22 -10.52
C LEU A 254 5.22 -4.71 -9.12
N ASP A 255 5.00 -6.02 -8.97
CA ASP A 255 4.86 -6.63 -7.65
C ASP A 255 6.24 -6.66 -6.97
N GLU A 256 6.45 -5.80 -5.97
CA GLU A 256 7.74 -5.68 -5.27
C GLU A 256 8.22 -7.00 -4.66
N ARG A 257 7.30 -7.92 -4.32
CA ARG A 257 7.63 -9.22 -3.71
C ARG A 257 8.46 -10.10 -4.63
N GLN A 258 8.35 -9.94 -5.95
CA GLN A 258 9.15 -10.72 -6.91
C GLN A 258 10.66 -10.44 -6.76
N PHE A 259 11.02 -9.25 -6.30
CA PHE A 259 12.41 -8.84 -6.10
C PHE A 259 13.01 -9.32 -4.79
N LEU A 260 12.26 -10.08 -3.97
CA LEU A 260 12.86 -10.86 -2.89
C LEU A 260 13.78 -11.96 -3.43
N ASN A 261 13.59 -12.37 -4.69
CA ASN A 261 14.47 -13.28 -5.39
C ASN A 261 15.67 -12.52 -6.00
N PRO A 262 16.92 -12.79 -5.56
CA PRO A 262 18.12 -12.17 -6.14
C PRO A 262 18.26 -12.40 -7.64
N MET A 263 17.85 -13.56 -8.16
CA MET A 263 17.91 -13.83 -9.61
C MET A 263 17.00 -12.89 -10.39
N THR A 264 15.81 -12.58 -9.85
CA THR A 264 14.89 -11.63 -10.46
C THR A 264 15.46 -10.20 -10.43
N GLN A 265 16.14 -9.81 -9.34
CA GLN A 265 16.87 -8.54 -9.28
C GLN A 265 17.95 -8.46 -10.38
N GLN A 266 18.75 -9.51 -10.53
CA GLN A 266 19.81 -9.55 -11.54
C GLN A 266 19.27 -9.44 -12.96
N VAL A 267 18.20 -10.18 -13.29
CA VAL A 267 17.54 -10.09 -14.59
C VAL A 267 16.97 -8.69 -14.82
N PHE A 268 16.38 -8.06 -13.79
CA PHE A 268 15.83 -6.71 -13.88
C PHE A 268 16.91 -5.67 -14.20
N ILE A 269 18.02 -5.69 -13.45
CA ILE A 269 19.16 -4.80 -13.68
C ILE A 269 19.70 -4.99 -15.10
N HIS A 270 19.94 -6.23 -15.51
CA HIS A 270 20.47 -6.52 -16.85
C HIS A 270 19.52 -6.07 -17.97
N THR A 271 18.20 -6.15 -17.75
CA THR A 271 17.20 -5.83 -18.78
C THR A 271 16.97 -4.32 -18.92
N PHE A 272 16.98 -3.58 -17.82
CA PHE A 272 16.51 -2.19 -17.79
C PHE A 272 17.55 -1.15 -17.37
N SER A 273 18.72 -1.55 -16.87
CA SER A 273 19.77 -0.60 -16.49
C SER A 273 20.27 0.19 -17.72
N PRO A 274 20.43 1.52 -17.60
CA PRO A 274 21.03 2.34 -18.65
C PRO A 274 22.54 2.14 -18.77
N VAL A 275 23.20 1.60 -17.75
CA VAL A 275 24.66 1.38 -17.72
C VAL A 275 24.93 -0.08 -18.07
N SER A 276 25.51 -0.34 -19.24
CA SER A 276 25.76 -1.71 -19.73
C SER A 276 26.92 -2.43 -19.03
N GLU A 277 27.51 -1.86 -17.98
CA GLU A 277 28.69 -2.41 -17.29
C GLU A 277 28.61 -2.15 -15.79
N TYR A 278 27.73 -2.85 -15.08
CA TYR A 278 28.02 -3.16 -13.68
C TYR A 278 28.82 -4.47 -13.66
N GLU A 279 30.14 -4.39 -13.83
CA GLU A 279 31.05 -5.39 -13.27
C GLU A 279 31.06 -5.24 -11.74
N LEU A 280 29.91 -5.45 -11.08
CA LEU A 280 29.94 -5.65 -9.64
C LEU A 280 30.66 -6.97 -9.41
N PRO A 281 31.70 -7.02 -8.56
CA PRO A 281 32.22 -8.29 -8.09
C PRO A 281 31.06 -9.02 -7.37
N MET A 282 30.40 -9.91 -8.11
CA MET A 282 29.21 -10.65 -7.70
C MET A 282 29.55 -11.65 -6.60
N ARG A 283 29.75 -11.17 -5.37
CA ARG A 283 29.92 -12.06 -4.21
C ARG A 283 29.11 -11.67 -2.99
N GLU A 284 28.49 -10.50 -2.93
CA GLU A 284 27.70 -10.09 -1.77
C GLU A 284 26.27 -9.72 -2.18
N THR A 285 25.28 -10.47 -1.66
CA THR A 285 23.84 -10.27 -1.95
C THR A 285 23.32 -8.86 -1.64
N GLU A 286 24.06 -8.09 -0.85
CA GLU A 286 23.78 -6.69 -0.52
C GLU A 286 24.07 -5.75 -1.70
N GLY A 287 25.16 -5.97 -2.45
CA GLY A 287 25.51 -5.16 -3.63
C GLY A 287 24.50 -5.30 -4.78
N LEU A 288 23.93 -6.50 -4.96
CA LEU A 288 22.87 -6.74 -5.95
C LEU A 288 21.56 -6.01 -5.59
N THR A 289 21.19 -6.04 -4.30
CA THR A 289 20.00 -5.35 -3.82
C THR A 289 20.14 -3.84 -4.01
N TYR A 290 21.33 -3.29 -3.74
CA TYR A 290 21.65 -1.90 -3.97
C TYR A 290 21.51 -1.51 -5.46
N GLY A 291 22.16 -2.26 -6.36
CA GLY A 291 22.05 -2.01 -7.81
C GLY A 291 20.64 -2.12 -8.37
N PHE A 292 19.80 -3.00 -7.79
CA PHE A 292 18.39 -3.08 -8.13
C PHE A 292 17.64 -1.79 -7.78
N PHE A 293 17.80 -1.28 -6.56
CA PHE A 293 17.12 -0.05 -6.15
C PHE A 293 17.64 1.17 -6.90
N GLU A 294 18.95 1.26 -7.20
CA GLU A 294 19.48 2.31 -8.07
C GLU A 294 18.83 2.27 -9.46
N THR A 295 18.71 1.08 -10.05
CA THR A 295 18.05 0.90 -11.35
C THR A 295 16.58 1.31 -11.26
N LEU A 296 15.84 0.84 -10.26
CA LEU A 296 14.42 1.16 -10.09
C LEU A 296 14.20 2.66 -9.89
N LEU A 297 14.98 3.32 -9.02
CA LEU A 297 14.88 4.76 -8.77
C LEU A 297 15.19 5.55 -10.04
N PHE A 298 16.24 5.19 -10.78
CA PHE A 298 16.55 5.80 -12.07
C PHE A 298 15.36 5.68 -13.04
N LEU A 299 14.76 4.50 -13.16
CA LEU A 299 13.62 4.28 -14.07
C LEU A 299 12.40 5.09 -13.63
N MET A 300 12.12 5.15 -12.33
CA MET A 300 11.05 5.99 -11.78
C MET A 300 11.32 7.47 -12.07
N GLU A 301 12.53 7.99 -11.84
CA GLU A 301 12.88 9.38 -12.20
C GLU A 301 12.83 9.65 -13.71
N ALA A 302 13.15 8.65 -14.53
CA ALA A 302 13.13 8.78 -15.98
C ALA A 302 11.70 8.84 -16.54
N PHE A 303 10.82 7.95 -16.05
CA PHE A 303 9.52 7.69 -16.68
C PHE A 303 8.32 8.09 -15.81
N PHE A 304 8.50 8.26 -14.51
CA PHE A 304 7.46 8.69 -13.57
C PHE A 304 8.04 9.67 -12.52
N GLN A 305 8.42 10.85 -13.01
CA GLN A 305 9.18 11.91 -12.31
C GLN A 305 8.57 12.31 -10.97
N LEU A 306 8.82 11.52 -9.91
CA LEU A 306 8.34 11.83 -8.57
C LEU A 306 8.85 13.23 -8.18
N PRO A 307 8.01 14.07 -7.55
CA PRO A 307 8.47 15.34 -7.02
C PRO A 307 9.68 15.07 -6.12
N THR A 308 10.78 15.81 -6.32
CA THR A 308 11.92 15.77 -5.42
C THR A 308 11.37 15.98 -4.01
N LEU A 309 11.45 14.95 -3.16
CA LEU A 309 10.96 14.99 -1.79
C LEU A 309 11.86 15.90 -0.95
N GLU A 310 11.93 17.19 -1.28
CA GLU A 310 12.38 18.20 -0.34
C GLU A 310 11.29 18.33 0.72
N ALA A 311 11.35 17.45 1.74
CA ALA A 311 10.40 17.49 2.84
C ALA A 311 10.32 18.93 3.39
N PRO A 312 9.11 19.49 3.57
CA PRO A 312 8.91 20.89 3.88
C PRO A 312 9.72 21.30 5.10
N ALA A 313 10.45 22.41 4.97
CA ALA A 313 11.22 23.02 6.05
C ALA A 313 10.26 23.65 7.08
N GLN A 314 9.60 22.82 7.89
CA GLN A 314 8.78 23.25 9.02
C GLN A 314 8.38 22.06 9.92
N VAL A 315 9.39 21.42 10.51
CA VAL A 315 9.22 20.75 11.83
C VAL A 315 10.41 21.20 12.67
N PRO A 316 10.20 22.01 13.73
CA PRO A 316 11.28 22.55 14.52
C PRO A 316 11.73 21.49 15.53
N TYR A 317 12.35 20.39 15.09
CA TYR A 317 13.28 19.56 15.87
C TYR A 317 13.97 18.57 14.92
N ALA A 318 15.27 18.38 15.14
CA ALA A 318 16.21 17.49 14.45
C ALA A 318 16.86 18.02 13.16
N SER A 319 17.93 18.81 13.35
CA SER A 319 19.13 18.74 12.52
C SER A 319 19.72 17.33 12.62
N ARG A 320 19.27 16.44 11.75
CA ARG A 320 20.00 15.23 11.35
C ARG A 320 19.89 15.18 9.84
N GLU A 321 21.01 14.95 9.16
CA GLU A 321 21.06 14.69 7.72
C GLU A 321 19.90 13.76 7.35
N LYS A 322 18.98 14.23 6.49
CA LYS A 322 17.85 13.42 6.04
C LYS A 322 18.46 12.21 5.32
N PRO A 323 18.15 10.97 5.73
CA PRO A 323 18.65 9.79 5.02
C PRO A 323 18.18 9.85 3.57
N SER A 324 19.02 9.42 2.63
CA SER A 324 18.63 9.40 1.23
C SER A 324 17.37 8.52 1.05
N PRO A 325 16.49 8.80 0.08
CA PRO A 325 15.35 7.93 -0.21
C PRO A 325 15.75 6.45 -0.38
N LEU A 326 16.93 6.22 -0.97
CA LEU A 326 17.55 4.91 -1.12
C LEU A 326 17.82 4.24 0.24
N ASP A 327 18.39 4.95 1.22
CA ASP A 327 18.66 4.39 2.55
C ASP A 327 17.38 3.97 3.28
N VAL A 328 16.29 4.74 3.11
CA VAL A 328 14.98 4.43 3.72
C VAL A 328 14.37 3.19 3.07
N LEU A 329 14.40 3.11 1.73
CA LEU A 329 13.93 1.95 0.97
C LEU A 329 14.73 0.70 1.31
N MET A 330 16.06 0.81 1.34
CA MET A 330 16.95 -0.29 1.72
C MET A 330 16.67 -0.79 3.13
N LYS A 331 16.51 0.09 4.12
CA LYS A 331 16.20 -0.33 5.49
C LYS A 331 14.88 -1.10 5.57
N ARG A 332 13.84 -0.63 4.88
CA ARG A 332 12.54 -1.32 4.81
C ARG A 332 12.67 -2.67 4.12
N PHE A 333 13.30 -2.70 2.95
CA PHE A 333 13.51 -3.93 2.20
C PHE A 333 14.35 -4.95 2.95
N LEU A 334 15.41 -4.53 3.64
CA LEU A 334 16.23 -5.44 4.46
C LEU A 334 15.45 -5.97 5.67
N ALA A 335 14.60 -5.15 6.30
CA ALA A 335 13.71 -5.61 7.37
C ALA A 335 12.69 -6.64 6.86
N GLU A 336 12.12 -6.39 5.68
CA GLU A 336 11.19 -7.31 5.02
C GLU A 336 11.88 -8.58 4.54
N LYS A 337 13.04 -8.48 3.88
CA LYS A 337 13.91 -9.61 3.51
C LYS A 337 14.29 -10.44 4.72
N LYS A 338 14.57 -9.82 5.88
CA LYS A 338 14.81 -10.52 7.14
C LYS A 338 13.57 -11.27 7.63
N LYS A 339 12.39 -10.64 7.58
CA LYS A 339 11.12 -11.30 7.90
C LYS A 339 10.86 -12.48 6.95
N TYR A 340 11.10 -12.32 5.66
CA TYR A 340 10.95 -13.37 4.65
C TYR A 340 11.99 -14.48 4.78
N SER A 341 13.26 -14.18 5.07
CA SER A 341 14.29 -15.19 5.32
C SER A 341 14.00 -16.00 6.58
N GLN A 342 13.32 -15.38 7.55
CA GLN A 342 12.86 -16.02 8.77
C GLN A 342 11.49 -16.70 8.61
N THR A 343 10.81 -16.67 7.46
CA THR A 343 9.49 -17.30 7.28
C THR A 343 9.59 -18.53 6.38
N ILE A 344 8.96 -19.63 6.79
CA ILE A 344 8.83 -20.86 6.00
C ILE A 344 7.36 -21.23 5.85
N TYR A 345 6.92 -21.48 4.62
CA TYR A 345 5.56 -21.91 4.33
C TYR A 345 5.48 -23.42 4.39
N VAL A 346 4.60 -23.94 5.24
CA VAL A 346 4.44 -25.38 5.47
C VAL A 346 3.05 -25.81 5.04
N SER A 347 2.94 -26.83 4.21
CA SER A 347 1.67 -27.53 3.97
C SER A 347 1.72 -28.93 4.58
N TYR A 348 0.57 -29.39 5.06
CA TYR A 348 0.47 -30.67 5.76
C TYR A 348 -0.47 -31.62 5.00
N GLN A 349 0.04 -32.77 4.59
CA GLN A 349 -0.77 -33.92 4.16
C GLN A 349 -0.54 -35.08 5.14
N LEU A 350 -1.20 -34.98 6.29
CA LEU A 350 -1.05 -35.93 7.39
C LEU A 350 -2.26 -36.88 7.47
N VAL A 351 -1.99 -38.17 7.61
CA VAL A 351 -2.97 -39.24 7.78
C VAL A 351 -2.89 -39.79 9.20
N GLY A 352 -4.03 -39.83 9.90
CA GLY A 352 -4.13 -40.38 11.25
C GLY A 352 -5.16 -39.68 12.14
N PRO A 353 -5.24 -40.04 13.43
CA PRO A 353 -6.14 -39.39 14.38
C PRO A 353 -5.81 -37.90 14.56
N ARG A 354 -6.83 -37.06 14.80
CA ARG A 354 -6.66 -35.59 14.97
C ARG A 354 -5.63 -35.19 16.03
N ALA A 355 -5.49 -35.99 17.08
CA ALA A 355 -4.50 -35.76 18.13
C ALA A 355 -3.06 -35.90 17.60
N LEU A 356 -2.80 -36.93 16.78
CA LEU A 356 -1.50 -37.17 16.17
C LEU A 356 -1.15 -36.08 15.17
N THR A 357 -2.08 -35.71 14.28
CA THR A 357 -1.83 -34.67 13.28
C THR A 357 -1.58 -33.31 13.92
N ARG A 358 -2.29 -32.98 15.00
CA ARG A 358 -2.06 -31.75 15.77
C ARG A 358 -0.70 -31.76 16.45
N TRP A 359 -0.31 -32.89 17.03
CA TRP A 359 0.99 -33.03 17.68
C TRP A 359 2.15 -32.87 16.69
N ILE A 360 2.07 -33.50 15.51
CA ILE A 360 3.09 -33.36 14.45
C ILE A 360 3.24 -31.88 14.05
N LYS A 361 2.13 -31.16 13.82
CA LYS A 361 2.15 -29.73 13.49
C LYS A 361 2.87 -28.90 14.57
N GLN A 362 2.51 -29.11 15.84
CA GLN A 362 3.10 -28.38 16.97
C GLN A 362 4.60 -28.63 17.12
N GLU A 363 5.06 -29.88 16.95
CA GLU A 363 6.48 -30.21 17.04
C GLU A 363 7.28 -29.60 15.87
N VAL A 364 6.73 -29.64 14.65
CA VAL A 364 7.32 -28.98 13.48
C VAL A 364 7.46 -27.47 13.71
N GLU A 365 6.40 -26.80 14.16
CA GLU A 365 6.42 -25.36 14.47
C GLU A 365 7.46 -25.04 15.55
N THR A 366 7.53 -25.87 16.59
CA THR A 366 8.48 -25.69 17.70
C THR A 366 9.92 -25.82 17.24
N ILE A 367 10.21 -26.81 16.39
CA ILE A 367 11.56 -27.06 15.85
C ILE A 367 11.98 -25.94 14.89
N LEU A 368 11.10 -25.55 13.97
CA LEU A 368 11.37 -24.44 13.06
C LEU A 368 11.62 -23.13 13.83
N LYS A 369 10.82 -22.86 14.87
CA LYS A 369 11.01 -21.69 15.73
C LYS A 369 12.34 -21.70 16.47
N LYS A 370 12.80 -22.87 16.94
CA LYS A 370 14.13 -23.04 17.55
C LYS A 370 15.26 -22.77 16.56
N SER A 371 15.06 -23.09 15.28
CA SER A 371 16.00 -22.79 14.19
C SER A 371 15.89 -21.35 13.67
N GLY A 372 15.11 -20.48 14.32
CA GLY A 372 14.92 -19.08 13.92
C GLY A 372 13.96 -18.88 12.73
N LEU A 373 13.18 -19.90 12.37
CA LEU A 373 12.18 -19.86 11.31
C LEU A 373 10.75 -19.84 11.88
N GLN A 374 9.90 -18.98 11.34
CA GLN A 374 8.47 -18.92 11.63
C GLN A 374 7.71 -19.72 10.58
N ALA A 375 7.02 -20.77 11.02
CA ALA A 375 6.17 -21.58 10.16
C ALA A 375 4.82 -20.88 9.91
N VAL A 376 4.38 -20.84 8.66
CA VAL A 376 3.06 -20.35 8.24
C VAL A 376 2.36 -21.46 7.47
N GLU A 377 1.16 -21.86 7.92
CA GLU A 377 0.41 -22.92 7.24
C GLU A 377 -0.14 -22.42 5.90
N ALA A 378 0.33 -23.00 4.79
CA ALA A 378 -0.12 -22.65 3.45
C ALA A 378 -1.43 -23.38 3.12
N ALA A 379 -2.55 -22.65 3.10
CA ALA A 379 -3.84 -23.19 2.71
C ALA A 379 -3.86 -23.42 1.18
N GLN A 380 -3.76 -24.69 0.76
CA GLN A 380 -3.95 -25.20 -0.62
C GLN A 380 -3.62 -24.19 -1.77
N MET A 381 -2.48 -23.52 -1.71
CA MET A 381 -2.02 -22.62 -2.77
C MET A 381 -0.95 -23.30 -3.63
N ASN A 382 -0.96 -22.95 -4.92
CA ASN A 382 0.01 -23.40 -5.90
C ASN A 382 1.39 -22.79 -5.56
N PRO A 383 2.45 -23.58 -5.31
CA PRO A 383 3.71 -23.10 -4.72
C PRO A 383 4.65 -22.34 -5.69
N LEU A 384 4.17 -21.94 -6.87
CA LEU A 384 4.97 -21.23 -7.86
C LEU A 384 5.23 -19.79 -7.35
N GLY A 385 6.38 -19.60 -6.70
CA GLY A 385 6.86 -18.29 -6.25
C GLY A 385 7.42 -18.25 -4.82
N LEU A 386 7.21 -19.29 -4.01
CA LEU A 386 7.71 -19.34 -2.63
C LEU A 386 9.12 -19.93 -2.56
N VAL A 387 10.11 -19.11 -2.19
CA VAL A 387 11.53 -19.53 -2.08
C VAL A 387 11.78 -20.54 -0.94
N ARG A 388 10.93 -20.55 0.11
CA ARG A 388 11.00 -21.46 1.28
C ARG A 388 9.65 -22.11 1.56
N TYR A 389 9.24 -23.02 0.68
CA TYR A 389 8.07 -23.88 0.88
C TYR A 389 8.51 -25.31 1.20
N VAL A 390 7.82 -25.95 2.13
CA VAL A 390 7.97 -27.37 2.43
C VAL A 390 6.62 -28.04 2.65
N GLN A 391 6.47 -29.22 2.08
CA GLN A 391 5.30 -30.06 2.28
C GLN A 391 5.67 -31.20 3.23
N ILE A 392 4.91 -31.36 4.31
CA ILE A 392 5.14 -32.42 5.29
C ILE A 392 4.07 -33.50 5.10
N VAL A 393 4.54 -34.71 4.85
CA VAL A 393 3.71 -35.90 4.66
C VAL A 393 4.14 -36.98 5.65
N ASN A 394 3.20 -37.75 6.22
CA ASN A 394 3.53 -38.88 7.10
C ASN A 394 3.21 -40.25 6.47
N GLN A 395 3.20 -40.30 5.14
CA GLN A 395 3.10 -41.51 4.34
C GLN A 395 4.06 -41.40 3.15
N PRO A 396 4.68 -42.51 2.73
CA PRO A 396 5.60 -42.50 1.60
C PRO A 396 4.84 -42.08 0.33
N GLN A 397 5.31 -41.02 -0.33
CA GLN A 397 4.78 -40.61 -1.64
C GLN A 397 5.74 -41.10 -2.71
N GLY A 398 5.23 -41.88 -3.66
CA GLY A 398 6.04 -42.56 -4.68
C GLY A 398 6.79 -41.68 -5.69
N ARG A 399 6.91 -40.36 -5.49
CA ARG A 399 7.72 -39.47 -6.35
C ARG A 399 8.30 -38.27 -5.58
N ASN A 400 9.62 -38.12 -5.69
CA ASN A 400 10.42 -36.99 -5.24
C ASN A 400 9.94 -35.66 -5.83
N ALA A 401 9.20 -34.86 -5.05
CA ALA A 401 9.13 -33.42 -5.26
C ALA A 401 10.23 -32.76 -4.40
N ARG A 402 11.00 -31.84 -4.98
CA ARG A 402 12.17 -31.14 -4.38
C ARG A 402 11.87 -30.34 -3.08
N ALA A 403 10.67 -30.41 -2.55
CA ALA A 403 10.18 -29.66 -1.39
C ALA A 403 9.28 -30.50 -0.47
N THR A 404 9.37 -31.84 -0.50
CA THR A 404 8.55 -32.72 0.35
C THR A 404 9.41 -33.40 1.41
N ILE A 405 9.01 -33.28 2.68
CA ILE A 405 9.56 -33.98 3.84
C ILE A 405 8.66 -35.16 4.16
N GLU A 406 9.21 -36.36 4.06
CA GLU A 406 8.54 -37.60 4.43
C GLU A 406 8.86 -37.98 5.87
N LEU A 407 7.80 -38.12 6.67
CA LEU A 407 7.85 -38.62 8.03
C LEU A 407 7.29 -40.05 8.08
N PRO A 408 7.75 -40.89 9.02
CA PRO A 408 7.05 -42.13 9.35
C PRO A 408 5.60 -41.87 9.74
N TYR A 409 4.74 -42.87 9.58
CA TYR A 409 3.31 -42.79 9.95
C TYR A 409 3.09 -42.30 11.39
N VAL A 410 3.91 -42.79 12.32
CA VAL A 410 4.04 -42.26 13.68
C VAL A 410 5.49 -41.81 13.88
N PRO A 411 5.79 -40.50 13.70
CA PRO A 411 7.15 -40.00 13.83
C PRO A 411 7.53 -39.78 15.30
N SER A 412 8.82 -39.93 15.64
CA SER A 412 9.38 -39.50 16.93
C SER A 412 9.83 -38.04 16.86
N LYS A 413 9.99 -37.37 18.01
CA LYS A 413 10.46 -35.97 18.05
C LYS A 413 11.85 -35.81 17.44
N GLU A 414 12.73 -36.77 17.73
CA GLU A 414 14.10 -36.83 17.25
C GLU A 414 14.12 -36.95 15.73
N LYS A 415 13.21 -37.77 15.16
CA LYS A 415 13.13 -37.94 13.71
C LYS A 415 12.61 -36.70 13.00
N ILE A 416 11.64 -35.98 13.57
CA ILE A 416 11.18 -34.70 13.03
C ILE A 416 12.32 -33.68 13.06
N ALA A 417 13.09 -33.64 14.15
CA ALA A 417 14.23 -32.73 14.29
C ALA A 417 15.35 -33.02 13.28
N GLU A 418 15.71 -34.30 13.10
CA GLU A 418 16.74 -34.75 12.15
C GLU A 418 16.39 -34.35 10.70
N VAL A 419 15.15 -34.57 10.28
CA VAL A 419 14.76 -34.29 8.89
C VAL A 419 14.62 -32.78 8.63
N LEU A 420 14.16 -32.02 9.63
CA LEU A 420 14.08 -30.57 9.53
C LEU A 420 15.45 -29.88 9.63
N SER A 421 16.41 -30.45 10.39
CA SER A 421 17.77 -29.88 10.49
C SER A 421 18.52 -29.99 9.15
N VAL A 422 18.39 -31.14 8.47
CA VAL A 422 18.95 -31.33 7.12
C VAL A 422 18.33 -30.35 6.12
N PHE A 423 17.03 -30.05 6.24
CA PHE A 423 16.37 -29.05 5.41
C PHE A 423 16.89 -27.63 5.68
N SER A 424 17.19 -27.27 6.93
CA SER A 424 17.74 -25.96 7.27
C SER A 424 19.20 -25.76 6.89
N GLU A 425 20.00 -26.83 6.77
CA GLU A 425 21.43 -26.76 6.42
C GLU A 425 21.70 -26.83 4.91
N SER A 426 20.74 -27.31 4.11
CA SER A 426 20.95 -27.61 2.68
C SER A 426 20.62 -26.47 1.69
N ARG A 427 20.39 -25.23 2.13
CA ARG A 427 20.03 -24.11 1.22
C ARG A 427 20.52 -22.73 1.63
#